data_AF-A0A3G8H9X9-F1
#
_entry.id   AF-A0A3G8H9X9-F1
#
_cell.length_a   1.000
_cell.length_b   1.000
_cell.length_c   1.000
_cell.angle_alpha   90.00
_cell.angle_beta   90.00
_cell.angle_gamma   90.00
#
_symmetry.space_group_name_H-M   'P 1'
#
loop_
_entity.id
_entity.type
_entity.pdbx_description
1 polymer ?
#
loop_
_entity_poly.entity_id
_entity_poly.type
_entity_poly.pdbx_seq_one_letter_code
_entity_poly.pdbx_strand_id
1 'polypeptide(L)'
;MSQAPSPTAREVSLGNRPKHEPQFIGPGEPQYGEIARMDAFIFKRYLDRVFWHPRPEVLRFEVRANPSPVGSVYDVVAIVGKGEGEVWFAEEAVPARWDFVAITESSDLLGRLQRDKAKAEGRLPQDYAPFIGDGPVQDYSNLENPEEVEQRRWAVVNRIREANRRAREAAAKLR
;
A
#
# COMPACT_ATOMS: atom_id res chain seq x y z
N MET A 1 37.65 -0.46 14.85
CA MET A 1 36.48 0.20 14.26
C MET A 1 35.54 -0.89 13.78
N SER A 2 34.44 -1.14 14.50
CA SER A 2 33.49 -2.18 14.14
C SER A 2 32.61 -1.66 13.02
N GLN A 3 32.74 -2.26 11.83
CA GLN A 3 31.87 -1.97 10.70
C GLN A 3 30.46 -2.47 11.07
N ALA A 4 29.50 -1.56 11.18
CA ALA A 4 28.11 -1.93 11.41
C ALA A 4 27.66 -2.89 10.29
N PRO A 5 26.93 -3.97 10.59
CA PRO A 5 26.46 -4.89 9.56
C PRO A 5 25.62 -4.09 8.55
N SER A 6 25.93 -4.25 7.26
CA SER A 6 25.13 -3.63 6.21
C SER A 6 23.68 -4.10 6.35
N PRO A 7 22.68 -3.20 6.29
CA PRO A 7 21.29 -3.58 6.45
C PRO A 7 20.91 -4.60 5.37
N THR A 8 20.17 -5.63 5.79
CA THR A 8 19.70 -6.72 4.91
C THR A 8 18.55 -6.28 4.00
N ALA A 9 17.98 -5.11 4.24
CA ALA A 9 16.92 -4.50 3.45
C ALA A 9 17.09 -2.98 3.38
N ARG A 10 16.60 -2.39 2.27
CA ARG A 10 16.44 -0.95 2.08
C ARG A 10 14.99 -0.56 2.39
N GLU A 11 14.79 0.56 3.05
CA GLU A 11 13.46 1.11 3.30
C GLU A 11 13.17 2.30 2.38
N VAL A 12 11.94 2.40 1.88
CA VAL A 12 11.47 3.51 1.04
C VAL A 12 10.13 4.00 1.58
N SER A 13 10.07 5.27 1.99
CA SER A 13 8.82 5.92 2.41
C SER A 13 7.98 6.27 1.19
N LEU A 14 6.72 5.84 1.17
CA LEU A 14 5.80 6.05 0.04
C LEU A 14 4.66 7.03 0.40
N GLY A 15 4.59 7.50 1.64
CA GLY A 15 3.44 8.22 2.17
C GLY A 15 2.27 7.28 2.46
N ASN A 16 1.11 7.84 2.77
CA ASN A 16 -0.10 7.05 3.09
C ASN A 16 -1.06 6.86 1.92
N ARG A 17 -0.78 7.44 0.75
CA ARG A 17 -1.64 7.39 -0.44
C ARG A 17 -0.83 7.61 -1.72
N PRO A 18 -1.37 7.29 -2.91
CA PRO A 18 -0.73 7.61 -4.18
C PRO A 18 -0.40 9.10 -4.30
N LYS A 19 0.78 9.40 -4.87
CA LYS A 19 1.36 10.76 -4.85
C LYS A 19 0.54 11.87 -5.49
N HIS A 20 -0.39 11.56 -6.40
CA HIS A 20 -1.26 12.57 -7.02
C HIS A 20 -2.67 12.60 -6.41
N GLU A 21 -2.95 11.78 -5.40
CA GLU A 21 -4.23 11.79 -4.71
C GLU A 21 -4.31 12.97 -3.72
N PRO A 22 -5.41 13.73 -3.74
CA PRO A 22 -5.56 14.88 -2.87
C PRO A 22 -5.64 14.44 -1.41
N GLN A 23 -5.14 15.31 -0.53
CA GLN A 23 -5.40 15.20 0.89
C GLN A 23 -6.77 15.82 1.20
N PHE A 24 -7.75 15.00 1.57
CA PHE A 24 -9.08 15.50 1.93
C PHE A 24 -9.14 16.12 3.32
N ILE A 25 -8.37 15.59 4.28
CA ILE A 25 -8.28 16.10 5.65
C ILE A 25 -6.80 16.24 6.04
N GLY A 26 -6.41 17.43 6.49
CA GLY A 26 -5.06 17.75 6.91
C GLY A 26 -4.71 17.22 8.32
N PRO A 27 -3.41 17.06 8.65
CA PRO A 27 -2.99 16.74 10.00
C PRO A 27 -3.51 17.75 11.04
N GLY A 28 -4.08 17.24 12.14
CA GLY A 28 -4.66 18.08 13.21
C GLY A 28 -6.12 18.44 13.03
N GLU A 29 -6.72 18.15 11.88
CA GLU A 29 -8.17 18.27 11.69
C GLU A 29 -8.94 17.09 12.30
N PRO A 30 -10.22 17.27 12.67
CA PRO A 30 -11.07 16.18 13.12
C PRO A 30 -11.09 15.04 12.10
N GLN A 31 -11.04 13.80 12.60
CA GLN A 31 -11.07 12.58 11.78
C GLN A 31 -9.82 12.32 10.92
N TYR A 32 -8.79 13.18 10.99
CA TYR A 32 -7.53 12.96 10.28
C TYR A 32 -6.93 11.59 10.62
N GLY A 33 -6.88 11.24 11.91
CA GLY A 33 -6.25 10.00 12.36
C GLY A 33 -6.91 8.75 11.78
N GLU A 34 -8.25 8.71 11.78
CA GLU A 34 -9.01 7.60 11.20
C GLU A 34 -8.85 7.52 9.68
N ILE A 35 -9.01 8.65 8.97
CA ILE A 35 -8.92 8.68 7.50
C ILE A 35 -7.50 8.40 7.02
N ALA A 36 -6.48 9.02 7.63
CA ALA A 36 -5.09 8.79 7.24
C ALA A 36 -4.65 7.35 7.49
N ARG A 37 -5.16 6.72 8.56
CA ARG A 37 -4.95 5.29 8.81
C ARG A 37 -5.63 4.45 7.74
N MET A 38 -6.89 4.74 7.40
CA MET A 38 -7.63 4.04 6.35
C MET A 38 -6.89 4.12 5.00
N ASP A 39 -6.52 5.33 4.57
CA ASP A 39 -5.71 5.59 3.36
C ASP A 39 -4.46 4.69 3.35
N ALA A 40 -3.68 4.67 4.43
CA ALA A 40 -2.44 3.90 4.51
C ALA A 40 -2.65 2.39 4.33
N PHE A 41 -3.68 1.83 4.97
CA PHE A 41 -3.97 0.40 4.86
C PHE A 41 -4.51 0.02 3.48
N ILE A 42 -5.34 0.86 2.86
CA ILE A 42 -5.82 0.69 1.49
C ILE A 42 -4.62 0.76 0.53
N PHE A 43 -3.74 1.75 0.72
CA PHE A 43 -2.56 1.92 -0.12
C PHE A 43 -1.61 0.74 -0.03
N LYS A 44 -1.37 0.22 1.18
CA LYS A 44 -0.59 -1.02 1.38
C LYS A 44 -1.18 -2.17 0.57
N ARG A 45 -2.49 -2.43 0.67
CA ARG A 45 -3.15 -3.52 -0.08
C ARG A 45 -3.08 -3.30 -1.59
N TYR A 46 -3.23 -2.06 -2.03
CA TYR A 46 -3.09 -1.71 -3.44
C TYR A 46 -1.65 -1.97 -3.95
N LEU A 47 -0.64 -1.61 -3.17
CA LEU A 47 0.76 -1.91 -3.48
C LEU A 47 1.03 -3.41 -3.51
N ASP A 48 0.47 -4.19 -2.57
CA ASP A 48 0.57 -5.66 -2.59
C ASP A 48 0.04 -6.22 -3.93
N ARG A 49 -1.08 -5.69 -4.46
CA ARG A 49 -1.61 -6.09 -5.78
C ARG A 49 -0.73 -5.63 -6.94
N VAL A 50 -0.31 -4.36 -6.95
CA VAL A 50 0.53 -3.77 -8.01
C VAL A 50 1.85 -4.52 -8.17
N PHE A 51 2.45 -4.95 -7.07
CA PHE A 51 3.69 -5.73 -7.07
C PHE A 51 3.47 -7.24 -7.10
N TRP A 52 2.25 -7.70 -7.38
CA TRP A 52 1.88 -9.10 -7.55
C TRP A 52 2.21 -10.00 -6.34
N HIS A 53 1.85 -9.55 -5.15
CA HIS A 53 1.95 -10.28 -3.88
C HIS A 53 3.33 -10.91 -3.67
N PRO A 54 4.39 -10.08 -3.53
CA PRO A 54 5.73 -10.56 -3.26
C PRO A 54 5.83 -11.45 -2.03
N ARG A 55 6.82 -12.33 -2.06
CA ARG A 55 7.27 -12.99 -0.83
C ARG A 55 7.81 -11.94 0.14
N PRO A 56 7.44 -11.95 1.44
CA PRO A 56 7.79 -10.88 2.37
C PRO A 56 9.28 -10.61 2.57
N GLU A 57 10.15 -11.59 2.30
CA GLU A 57 11.61 -11.47 2.32
C GLU A 57 12.18 -10.76 1.09
N VAL A 58 11.44 -10.74 -0.02
CA VAL A 58 11.80 -10.05 -1.27
C VAL A 58 11.34 -8.61 -1.23
N LEU A 59 10.05 -8.41 -1.00
CA LEU A 59 9.43 -7.09 -0.91
C LEU A 59 8.20 -7.21 -0.01
N ARG A 60 8.03 -6.26 0.90
CA ARG A 60 6.77 -6.10 1.64
C ARG A 60 6.51 -4.64 1.93
N PHE A 61 5.24 -4.33 2.20
CA PHE A 61 4.82 -2.99 2.58
C PHE A 61 4.35 -2.99 4.03
N GLU A 62 4.79 -2.01 4.82
CA GLU A 62 4.43 -1.87 6.22
C GLU A 62 3.77 -0.51 6.45
N VAL A 63 2.65 -0.48 7.19
CA VAL A 63 2.07 0.78 7.67
C VAL A 63 2.73 1.13 8.99
N ARG A 64 3.35 2.32 9.06
CA ARG A 64 3.95 2.87 10.27
C ARG A 64 3.17 4.08 10.74
N ALA A 65 2.84 4.10 12.03
CA ALA A 65 2.28 5.26 12.70
C ALA A 65 3.43 6.03 13.36
N ASN A 66 3.77 7.20 12.82
CA ASN A 66 4.83 8.04 13.34
C ASN A 66 4.22 9.11 14.27
N PRO A 67 4.61 9.18 15.54
CA PRO A 67 4.13 10.23 16.45
C PRO A 67 4.47 11.62 15.92
N SER A 68 3.54 12.57 16.06
CA SER A 68 3.71 13.97 15.72
C SER A 68 2.97 14.89 16.71
N PRO A 69 3.25 16.21 16.70
CA PRO A 69 2.53 17.17 17.56
C PRO A 69 1.01 17.21 17.33
N VAL A 70 0.53 16.71 16.18
CA VAL A 70 -0.88 16.72 15.78
C VAL A 70 -1.50 15.32 15.78
N GLY A 71 -0.87 14.35 16.46
CA GLY A 71 -1.34 12.97 16.56
C GLY A 71 -0.36 11.97 15.95
N SER A 72 -0.84 11.10 15.07
CA SER A 72 0.00 10.15 14.33
C SER A 72 -0.05 10.46 12.84
N VAL A 73 1.12 10.57 12.21
CA VAL A 73 1.24 10.60 10.75
C VAL A 73 1.50 9.18 10.27
N TYR A 74 0.66 8.69 9.37
CA TYR A 74 0.80 7.36 8.82
C TYR A 74 1.68 7.38 7.57
N ASP A 75 2.52 6.36 7.42
CA ASP A 75 3.39 6.18 6.28
C ASP A 75 3.40 4.71 5.85
N VAL A 76 3.32 4.45 4.56
CA VAL A 76 3.53 3.12 3.99
C VAL A 76 4.98 3.03 3.56
N VAL A 77 5.71 2.11 4.16
CA VAL A 77 7.13 1.89 3.89
C VAL A 77 7.31 0.61 3.11
N ALA A 78 7.96 0.68 1.95
CA ALA A 78 8.44 -0.49 1.24
C ALA A 78 9.72 -1.00 1.90
N ILE A 79 9.71 -2.26 2.34
CA ILE A 79 10.88 -2.98 2.84
C ILE A 79 11.40 -3.85 1.70
N VAL A 80 12.52 -3.43 1.11
CA VAL A 80 13.11 -4.02 -0.09
C VAL A 80 14.28 -4.91 0.30
N GLY A 81 14.12 -6.22 0.16
CA GLY A 81 15.19 -7.18 0.44
C GLY A 81 16.38 -6.99 -0.50
N LYS A 82 17.60 -7.13 0.02
CA LYS A 82 18.82 -7.03 -0.79
C LYS A 82 18.84 -8.10 -1.88
N GLY A 83 19.25 -7.75 -3.11
CA GLY A 83 19.28 -8.68 -4.24
C GLY A 83 17.95 -8.74 -4.97
N GLU A 84 17.16 -9.80 -4.78
CA GLU A 84 15.91 -10.02 -5.53
C GLU A 84 14.89 -8.87 -5.34
N GLY A 85 14.83 -8.30 -4.13
CA GLY A 85 13.92 -7.18 -3.84
C GLY A 85 14.21 -5.94 -4.66
N GLU A 86 15.49 -5.66 -4.94
CA GLU A 86 15.91 -4.51 -5.76
C GLU A 86 15.48 -4.65 -7.23
N VAL A 87 15.22 -5.87 -7.68
CA VAL A 87 14.67 -6.16 -9.01
C VAL A 87 13.14 -6.08 -9.01
N TRP A 88 12.51 -6.53 -7.92
CA TRP A 88 11.06 -6.51 -7.77
C TRP A 88 10.50 -5.10 -7.61
N PHE A 89 11.13 -4.28 -6.76
CA PHE A 89 10.68 -2.94 -6.43
C PHE A 89 11.23 -1.90 -7.41
N ALA A 90 10.31 -1.14 -8.00
CA ALA A 90 10.61 0.00 -8.86
C ALA A 90 9.71 1.16 -8.40
N GLU A 91 10.31 2.30 -8.07
CA GLU A 91 9.57 3.43 -7.50
C GLU A 91 8.62 4.06 -8.52
N GLU A 92 9.00 4.04 -9.79
CA GLU A 92 8.16 4.44 -10.92
C GLU A 92 6.93 3.55 -11.14
N ALA A 93 6.93 2.33 -10.58
CA ALA A 93 5.78 1.44 -10.61
C ALA A 93 4.80 1.70 -9.45
N VAL A 94 5.14 2.57 -8.50
CA VAL A 94 4.21 3.02 -7.46
C VAL A 94 3.08 3.80 -8.13
N PRO A 95 1.81 3.42 -7.93
CA PRO A 95 0.71 4.05 -8.62
C PRO A 95 0.58 5.51 -8.19
N ALA A 96 0.24 6.37 -9.16
CA ALA A 96 0.06 7.79 -8.91
C ALA A 96 -1.38 8.15 -8.49
N ARG A 97 -2.33 7.25 -8.77
CA ARG A 97 -3.77 7.38 -8.51
C ARG A 97 -4.34 6.08 -7.97
N TRP A 98 -5.48 6.15 -7.29
CA TRP A 98 -6.23 4.97 -6.85
C TRP A 98 -6.75 4.15 -8.04
N ASP A 99 -6.72 2.82 -7.90
CA ASP A 99 -7.50 1.94 -8.78
C ASP A 99 -8.95 1.84 -8.29
N PHE A 100 -9.80 1.24 -9.11
CA PHE A 100 -11.21 1.06 -8.78
C PHE A 100 -11.40 0.26 -7.48
N VAL A 101 -10.56 -0.75 -7.25
CA VAL A 101 -10.59 -1.57 -6.02
C VAL A 101 -10.33 -0.71 -4.78
N ALA A 102 -9.28 0.12 -4.78
CA ALA A 102 -8.99 1.02 -3.67
C ALA A 102 -10.08 2.08 -3.46
N ILE A 103 -10.71 2.57 -4.53
CA ILE A 103 -11.85 3.50 -4.45
C ILE A 103 -13.07 2.83 -3.80
N THR A 104 -13.40 1.60 -4.21
CA THR A 104 -14.50 0.83 -3.63
C THR A 104 -14.24 0.55 -2.15
N GLU A 105 -13.02 0.15 -1.82
CA GLU A 105 -12.61 -0.11 -0.44
C GLU A 105 -12.68 1.14 0.44
N SER A 106 -12.20 2.29 -0.06
CA SER A 106 -12.28 3.57 0.62
C SER A 106 -13.73 3.97 0.90
N SER A 107 -14.61 3.75 -0.08
CA SER A 107 -16.04 4.05 0.03
C SER A 107 -16.74 3.18 1.09
N ASP A 108 -16.45 1.87 1.15
CA ASP A 108 -17.00 0.98 2.18
C ASP A 108 -16.53 1.40 3.58
N LEU A 109 -15.21 1.59 3.75
CA LEU A 109 -14.63 1.97 5.04
C LEU A 109 -15.12 3.34 5.53
N LEU A 110 -15.27 4.31 4.62
CA LEU A 110 -15.81 5.63 4.98
C LEU A 110 -17.29 5.51 5.36
N GLY A 111 -18.07 4.69 4.65
CA GLY A 111 -19.44 4.39 5.01
C GLY A 111 -19.57 3.78 6.41
N ARG A 112 -18.67 2.84 6.77
CA ARG A 112 -18.60 2.27 8.12
C ARG A 112 -18.30 3.32 9.18
N LEU A 113 -17.26 4.12 8.95
CA LEU A 113 -16.87 5.21 9.86
C LEU A 113 -18.02 6.20 10.11
N GLN A 114 -18.75 6.57 9.05
CA GLN A 114 -19.90 7.47 9.16
C GLN A 114 -21.06 6.84 9.93
N ARG A 115 -21.33 5.54 9.74
CA ARG A 115 -22.36 4.81 10.50
C ARG A 115 -22.01 4.72 11.98
N ASP A 116 -20.77 4.38 12.30
CA ASP A 116 -20.31 4.27 13.68
C ASP A 116 -20.38 5.63 14.39
N LYS A 117 -19.99 6.70 13.71
CA LYS A 117 -20.16 8.07 14.20
C LYS A 117 -21.64 8.42 14.41
N ALA A 118 -22.50 8.12 13.46
CA ALA A 118 -23.93 8.40 13.59
C ALA A 118 -24.59 7.62 14.73
N LYS A 119 -24.16 6.37 14.99
CA LYS A 119 -24.58 5.61 16.19
C LYS A 119 -24.08 6.24 17.48
N ALA A 120 -22.81 6.63 17.54
CA ALA A 120 -22.22 7.27 18.72
C ALA A 120 -22.91 8.61 19.05
N GLU A 121 -23.33 9.35 18.02
CA GLU A 121 -24.08 10.61 18.14
C GLU A 121 -25.58 10.43 18.40
N GLY A 122 -26.09 9.19 18.47
CA GLY A 122 -27.51 8.90 18.66
C GLY A 122 -28.40 9.22 17.45
N ARG A 123 -27.80 9.47 16.28
CA ARG A 123 -28.51 9.70 15.00
C ARG A 123 -28.96 8.40 14.34
N LEU A 124 -28.36 7.27 14.70
CA LEU A 124 -28.81 5.94 14.35
C LEU A 124 -29.19 5.14 15.61
N PRO A 125 -30.22 4.28 15.54
CA PRO A 125 -30.51 3.32 16.62
C PRO A 125 -29.30 2.44 16.95
N GLN A 126 -29.13 2.08 18.23
CA GLN A 126 -28.01 1.23 18.65
C GLN A 126 -28.07 -0.18 18.04
N ASP A 127 -29.29 -0.68 17.82
CA ASP A 127 -29.61 -1.95 17.17
C ASP A 127 -29.63 -1.85 15.63
N TYR A 128 -29.27 -0.71 15.04
CA TYR A 128 -29.17 -0.58 13.60
C TYR A 128 -28.14 -1.58 13.04
N ALA A 129 -28.59 -2.48 12.16
CA ALA A 129 -27.75 -3.39 11.42
C ALA A 129 -27.70 -2.94 9.93
N PRO A 130 -26.51 -2.69 9.37
CA PRO A 130 -26.41 -2.30 7.97
C PRO A 130 -26.73 -3.50 7.06
N PHE A 131 -27.36 -3.23 5.92
CA PHE A 131 -27.66 -4.28 4.92
C PHE A 131 -26.39 -4.87 4.28
N ILE A 132 -25.34 -4.06 4.13
CA ILE A 132 -24.02 -4.44 3.60
C ILE A 132 -22.94 -3.86 4.51
N GLY A 133 -21.85 -4.61 4.67
CA GLY A 133 -20.68 -4.14 5.41
C GLY A 133 -20.79 -4.32 6.92
N ASP A 134 -21.47 -5.38 7.36
CA ASP A 134 -21.25 -5.98 8.67
C ASP A 134 -20.15 -7.06 8.57
N GLY A 135 -19.27 -7.16 9.57
CA GLY A 135 -18.12 -8.06 9.56
C GLY A 135 -16.83 -7.50 8.90
N PRO A 136 -15.87 -8.37 8.51
CA PRO A 136 -14.56 -7.93 8.00
C PRO A 136 -14.68 -7.10 6.71
N VAL A 137 -13.61 -6.36 6.39
CA VAL A 137 -13.49 -5.67 5.08
C VAL A 137 -13.60 -6.72 3.98
N GLN A 138 -14.48 -6.49 3.02
CA GLN A 138 -14.67 -7.42 1.91
C GLN A 138 -13.44 -7.43 1.01
N ASP A 139 -13.15 -8.58 0.42
CA ASP A 139 -12.15 -8.67 -0.62
C ASP A 139 -12.74 -8.18 -1.94
N TYR A 140 -12.23 -7.05 -2.43
CA TYR A 140 -12.64 -6.40 -3.67
C TYR A 140 -11.68 -6.72 -4.84
N SER A 141 -10.72 -7.64 -4.68
CA SER A 141 -9.78 -8.01 -5.75
C SER A 141 -10.45 -8.55 -7.01
N ASN A 142 -11.67 -9.07 -6.92
CA ASN A 142 -12.45 -9.47 -8.10
C ASN A 142 -12.90 -8.30 -8.98
N LEU A 143 -12.78 -7.06 -8.49
CA LEU A 143 -13.08 -5.83 -9.24
C LEU A 143 -11.87 -5.29 -10.01
N GLU A 144 -10.70 -5.95 -9.93
CA GLU A 144 -9.53 -5.53 -10.69
C GLU A 144 -9.77 -5.65 -12.20
N ASN A 145 -9.32 -4.64 -12.96
CA ASN A 145 -9.33 -4.72 -14.42
C ASN A 145 -8.33 -5.81 -14.87
N PRO A 146 -8.77 -6.87 -15.56
CA PRO A 146 -7.90 -7.97 -15.97
C PRO A 146 -6.70 -7.53 -16.82
N GLU A 147 -6.88 -6.53 -17.68
CA GLU A 147 -5.81 -6.00 -18.54
C GLU A 147 -4.74 -5.28 -17.70
N GLU A 148 -5.15 -4.48 -16.72
CA GLU A 148 -4.21 -3.81 -15.80
C GLU A 148 -3.45 -4.82 -14.94
N VAL A 149 -4.13 -5.87 -14.47
CA VAL A 149 -3.50 -6.96 -13.72
C VAL A 149 -2.43 -7.64 -14.57
N GLU A 150 -2.74 -7.95 -15.83
CA GLU A 150 -1.77 -8.56 -16.74
C GLU A 150 -0.59 -7.63 -17.02
N GLN A 151 -0.83 -6.34 -17.26
CA GLN A 151 0.24 -5.35 -17.46
C GLN A 151 1.16 -5.24 -16.24
N ARG A 152 0.61 -5.17 -15.01
CA ARG A 152 1.38 -5.13 -13.75
C ARG A 152 2.25 -6.38 -13.59
N ARG A 153 1.68 -7.57 -13.86
CA ARG A 153 2.42 -8.84 -13.83
C ARG A 153 3.57 -8.85 -14.85
N TRP A 154 3.30 -8.43 -16.08
CA TRP A 154 4.33 -8.34 -17.12
C TRP A 154 5.42 -7.34 -16.77
N ALA A 155 5.11 -6.23 -16.12
CA ALA A 155 6.11 -5.28 -15.64
C ALA A 155 7.09 -5.93 -14.65
N VAL A 156 6.60 -6.69 -13.67
CA VAL A 156 7.43 -7.45 -12.72
C VAL A 156 8.29 -8.48 -13.47
N VAL A 157 7.68 -9.29 -14.34
CA VAL A 157 8.39 -10.32 -15.12
C VAL A 157 9.48 -9.71 -15.99
N ASN A 158 9.21 -8.58 -16.65
CA ASN A 158 10.17 -7.91 -17.51
C ASN A 158 11.36 -7.37 -16.71
N ARG A 159 11.14 -6.82 -15.51
CA ARG A 159 12.24 -6.43 -14.61
C ARG A 159 13.13 -7.62 -14.24
N ILE A 160 12.53 -8.76 -13.90
CA ILE A 160 13.26 -9.99 -13.57
C ILE A 160 14.07 -10.50 -14.77
N ARG A 161 13.47 -10.53 -15.95
CA ARG A 161 14.16 -10.94 -17.19
C ARG A 161 15.34 -10.04 -17.51
N GLU A 162 15.15 -8.72 -17.39
CA GLU A 162 16.20 -7.74 -17.64
C GLU A 162 17.37 -7.89 -16.66
N ALA A 163 17.09 -8.07 -15.37
CA ALA A 163 18.12 -8.31 -14.36
C ALA A 163 18.93 -9.58 -14.67
N ASN A 164 18.25 -10.66 -15.05
CA ASN A 164 18.90 -11.92 -15.43
C ASN A 164 19.79 -11.76 -16.69
N ARG A 165 19.34 -10.97 -17.67
CA ARG A 165 20.13 -10.66 -18.87
C ARG A 165 21.43 -9.92 -18.49
N ARG A 166 21.31 -8.85 -17.69
CA ARG A 166 22.47 -8.07 -17.21
C ARG A 166 23.46 -8.92 -16.41
N ALA A 167 22.96 -9.80 -15.54
CA ALA A 167 23.80 -10.71 -14.76
C ALA A 167 24.60 -11.67 -15.65
N ARG A 168 23.98 -12.22 -16.71
CA ARG A 168 24.66 -13.09 -17.68
C ARG A 168 25.73 -12.34 -18.48
N GLU A 169 25.43 -11.13 -18.93
CA GLU A 169 26.39 -10.29 -19.67
C GLU A 169 27.59 -9.91 -18.81
N ALA A 170 27.37 -9.56 -17.53
CA ALA A 170 28.44 -9.27 -16.59
C ALA A 170 29.33 -10.51 -16.35
N ALA A 171 28.73 -11.69 -16.18
CA ALA A 171 29.48 -12.95 -16.01
C ALA A 171 30.29 -13.33 -17.27
N ALA A 172 29.80 -13.01 -18.46
CA ALA A 172 30.51 -13.26 -19.72
C ALA A 172 31.71 -12.32 -19.92
N LYS A 173 31.65 -11.07 -19.43
CA LYS A 173 32.76 -10.10 -19.50
C LYS A 173 33.90 -10.36 -18.50
N LEU A 174 33.64 -11.18 -17.48
CA LEU A 174 34.62 -11.59 -16.46
C LEU A 174 35.37 -12.87 -16.82
N ARG A 175 35.05 -13.48 -17.97
CA ARG A 175 35.74 -14.63 -18.55
C ARG A 175 36.64 -14.18 -19.69
#